data_AF-A0A382RKK0-F1
#
_entry.id   AF-A0A382RKK0-F1
#
_cell.length_a   1.000
_cell.length_b   1.000
_cell.length_c   1.000
_cell.angle_alpha   90.00
_cell.angle_beta   90.00
_cell.angle_gamma   90.00
#
_symmetry.space_group_name_H-M   'P 1'
#
loop_
_entity.id
_entity.type
_entity.pdbx_description
1 polymer ?
#
loop_
_entity_poly.entity_id
_entity_poly.type
_entity_poly.pdbx_seq_one_letter_code
_entity_poly.pdbx_strand_id
1 'polypeptide(L)'
;MNKNIGKFIRVLILVVWAILFGQLLSRDYFVKTLDIRESQAIQRGREESFLGIYFKQERIGYVKNRMIGKDEGGGTLYQDAVLHLNILEKTYPVEMYLQAELSNGSLLENFRFSLSSPFYELHANGAVHDNEVHFTMNTGKDEVSDVIQLNEPPFISTHMRSYLLQNDLIKGEKFKIPYFDPVTMSGK
;
A
#
# COMPACT_ATOMS: atom_id res chain seq x y z
N MET A 1 -44.67 18.42 56.30
CA MET A 1 -43.70 18.04 55.25
C MET A 1 -43.69 19.13 54.18
N ASN A 2 -42.64 19.95 54.14
CA ASN A 2 -42.64 21.24 53.46
C ASN A 2 -42.75 21.10 51.94
N LYS A 3 -43.91 21.46 51.39
CA LYS A 3 -44.27 21.46 49.96
C LYS A 3 -43.25 22.23 49.08
N ASN A 4 -42.47 23.12 49.68
CA ASN A 4 -41.43 23.91 49.03
C ASN A 4 -40.14 23.11 48.75
N ILE A 5 -39.80 22.12 49.58
CA ILE A 5 -38.61 21.27 49.37
C ILE A 5 -38.77 20.41 48.11
N GLY A 6 -39.97 19.87 47.88
CA GLY A 6 -40.25 19.05 46.70
C GLY A 6 -40.23 19.83 45.39
N LYS A 7 -40.65 21.11 45.43
CA LYS A 7 -40.53 22.01 44.25
C LYS A 7 -39.08 22.34 43.95
N PHE A 8 -38.27 22.62 44.97
CA PHE A 8 -36.84 22.91 44.80
C PHE A 8 -36.08 21.73 44.19
N ILE A 9 -36.32 20.51 44.67
CA ILE A 9 -35.69 19.29 44.14
C ILE A 9 -36.07 19.06 42.67
N ARG A 10 -37.33 19.30 42.27
CA ARG A 10 -37.75 19.17 40.86
C ARG A 10 -37.06 20.17 39.95
N VAL A 11 -36.90 21.42 40.40
CA VAL A 11 -36.17 22.45 39.64
C VAL A 11 -34.70 22.06 39.51
N LEU A 12 -34.08 21.59 40.59
CA LEU A 12 -32.68 21.13 40.57
C LEU A 12 -32.48 20.00 39.55
N ILE A 13 -33.36 19.00 39.53
CA ILE A 13 -33.30 17.88 38.58
C ILE A 13 -33.39 18.37 37.13
N LEU A 14 -34.30 19.31 36.85
CA LEU A 14 -34.45 19.87 35.49
C LEU A 14 -33.23 20.67 35.04
N VAL A 15 -32.62 21.43 35.95
CA VAL A 15 -31.38 22.19 35.66
C VAL A 15 -30.22 21.24 35.38
N VAL A 16 -30.03 20.22 36.23
CA VAL A 16 -28.98 19.21 36.02
C VAL A 16 -29.21 18.45 34.71
N TRP A 17 -30.45 18.09 34.41
CA TRP A 17 -30.80 17.44 33.14
C TRP A 17 -30.46 18.32 31.94
N ALA A 18 -30.81 19.61 31.98
CA ALA A 18 -30.53 20.55 30.88
C ALA A 18 -29.02 20.75 30.67
N ILE A 19 -28.24 20.79 31.76
CA ILE A 19 -26.76 20.88 31.70
C ILE A 19 -26.18 19.61 31.07
N LEU A 20 -26.60 18.44 31.53
CA LEU A 20 -26.13 17.15 30.99
C LEU A 20 -26.53 16.99 29.52
N PHE A 21 -27.74 17.38 29.15
CA PHE A 21 -28.21 17.33 27.76
C PHE A 21 -27.44 18.30 26.86
N GLY A 22 -27.15 19.51 27.34
CA GLY A 22 -26.31 20.48 26.63
C GLY A 22 -24.87 19.99 26.45
N GLN A 23 -24.28 19.36 27.46
CA GLN A 23 -22.95 18.73 27.37
C GLN A 23 -22.93 17.53 26.41
N LEU A 24 -24.01 16.75 26.37
CA LEU A 24 -24.13 15.63 25.44
C LEU A 24 -24.23 16.14 23.99
N LEU A 25 -25.04 17.17 23.76
CA LEU A 25 -25.16 17.83 22.45
C LEU A 25 -23.84 18.46 22.01
N SER A 26 -23.10 19.13 22.89
CA SER A 26 -21.81 19.70 22.51
C SER A 26 -20.77 18.62 22.21
N ARG A 27 -20.80 17.47 22.88
CA ARG A 27 -19.89 16.36 22.59
C ARG A 27 -20.22 15.68 21.26
N ASP A 28 -21.49 15.46 20.96
CA ASP A 28 -21.90 14.63 19.82
C ASP A 28 -22.19 15.45 18.53
N TYR A 29 -22.56 16.74 18.64
CA TYR A 29 -22.84 17.61 17.48
C TYR A 29 -21.75 18.63 17.15
N PHE A 30 -20.85 18.99 18.07
CA PHE A 30 -19.62 19.74 17.75
C PHE A 30 -18.45 18.79 17.47
N VAL A 31 -18.68 17.76 16.67
CA VAL A 31 -17.58 17.04 16.02
C VAL A 31 -16.95 18.02 15.06
N LYS A 32 -15.72 18.46 15.37
CA LYS A 32 -14.89 19.30 14.49
C LYS A 32 -14.98 18.74 13.08
N THR A 33 -15.40 19.57 12.13
CA THR A 33 -15.33 19.27 10.70
C THR A 33 -13.89 18.85 10.39
N LEU A 34 -13.72 17.65 9.83
CA LEU A 34 -12.45 17.07 9.41
C LEU A 34 -11.58 18.15 8.77
N ASP A 35 -10.49 18.50 9.43
CA ASP A 35 -9.55 19.53 8.97
C ASP A 35 -8.93 19.04 7.65
N ILE A 36 -8.72 19.93 6.67
CA ILE A 36 -8.24 19.60 5.31
C ILE A 36 -6.89 18.85 5.36
N ARG A 37 -6.15 19.00 6.47
CA ARG A 37 -4.91 18.26 6.77
C ARG A 37 -5.15 16.77 7.07
N GLU A 38 -6.25 16.44 7.74
CA GLU A 38 -6.64 15.05 8.02
C GLU A 38 -7.15 14.36 6.76
N SER A 39 -7.93 15.05 5.90
CA SER A 39 -8.37 14.47 4.63
C SER A 39 -7.21 14.14 3.69
N GLN A 40 -6.19 15.01 3.63
CA GLN A 40 -4.95 14.72 2.89
C GLN A 40 -4.11 13.60 3.52
N ALA A 41 -4.05 13.52 4.85
CA ALA A 41 -3.37 12.42 5.54
C ALA A 41 -4.09 11.07 5.32
N ILE A 42 -5.42 11.08 5.27
CA ILE A 42 -6.26 9.91 4.97
C ILE A 42 -6.17 9.51 3.49
N GLN A 43 -6.03 10.46 2.56
CA GLN A 43 -5.74 10.17 1.16
C GLN A 43 -4.35 9.55 1.00
N ARG A 44 -3.30 10.14 1.58
CA ARG A 44 -1.95 9.54 1.60
C ARG A 44 -1.92 8.17 2.27
N GLY A 45 -2.64 7.98 3.37
CA GLY A 45 -2.75 6.68 4.04
C GLY A 45 -3.56 5.63 3.25
N ARG A 46 -4.33 6.04 2.24
CA ARG A 46 -4.99 5.15 1.28
C ARG A 46 -4.07 4.77 0.12
N GLU A 47 -3.17 5.67 -0.26
CA GLU A 47 -2.23 5.51 -1.37
C GLU A 47 -0.93 4.83 -0.96
N GLU A 48 -0.53 4.98 0.31
CA GLU A 48 0.68 4.40 0.89
C GLU A 48 0.38 3.19 1.77
N SER A 49 1.14 2.12 1.60
CA SER A 49 1.06 0.91 2.42
C SER A 49 2.45 0.44 2.84
N PHE A 50 2.52 -0.19 4.01
CA PHE A 50 3.77 -0.66 4.60
C PHE A 50 3.68 -2.15 4.93
N LEU A 51 4.72 -2.90 4.59
CA LEU A 51 4.86 -4.30 4.94
C LEU A 51 6.20 -4.52 5.66
N GLY A 52 6.21 -5.42 6.64
CA GLY A 52 7.46 -5.87 7.26
C GLY A 52 8.10 -7.00 6.46
N ILE A 53 9.41 -6.96 6.29
CA ILE A 53 10.19 -8.08 5.74
C ILE A 53 10.70 -8.90 6.92
N TYR A 54 10.43 -10.20 6.92
CA TYR A 54 10.80 -11.11 7.98
C TYR A 54 11.68 -12.25 7.46
N PHE A 55 12.71 -12.59 8.23
CA PHE A 55 13.55 -13.77 8.01
C PHE A 55 13.66 -14.54 9.32
N LYS A 56 13.35 -15.84 9.30
CA LYS A 56 13.29 -16.69 10.51
C LYS A 56 12.49 -16.06 11.67
N GLN A 57 11.32 -15.50 11.37
CA GLN A 57 10.42 -14.80 12.31
C GLN A 57 10.97 -13.49 12.90
N GLU A 58 12.17 -13.08 12.51
CA GLU A 58 12.75 -11.79 12.90
C GLU A 58 12.49 -10.75 11.80
N ARG A 59 12.11 -9.53 12.19
CA ARG A 59 11.92 -8.44 11.23
C ARG A 59 13.29 -7.92 10.80
N ILE A 60 13.62 -8.08 9.53
CA ILE A 60 14.87 -7.62 8.94
C ILE A 60 14.71 -6.35 8.09
N GLY A 61 13.47 -5.91 7.83
CA GLY A 61 13.25 -4.78 6.95
C GLY A 61 11.81 -4.33 6.83
N TYR A 62 11.57 -3.50 5.82
CA TYR A 62 10.24 -3.06 5.44
C TYR A 62 10.17 -2.74 3.94
N VAL A 63 8.94 -2.75 3.43
CA VAL A 63 8.57 -2.30 2.11
C VAL A 63 7.54 -1.19 2.29
N LYS A 64 7.72 -0.07 1.61
CA LYS A 64 6.75 1.00 1.44
C LYS A 64 6.28 0.97 0.00
N ASN A 65 4.98 0.88 -0.21
CA ASN A 65 4.37 1.04 -1.54
C ASN A 65 3.59 2.35 -1.57
N ARG A 66 3.61 3.03 -2.72
CA ARG A 66 2.80 4.21 -3.00
C ARG A 66 2.22 4.10 -4.40
N MET A 67 0.90 4.15 -4.52
CA MET A 67 0.21 4.18 -5.81
C MET A 67 -0.25 5.59 -6.14
N ILE A 68 0.12 6.10 -7.31
CA ILE A 68 -0.37 7.37 -7.83
C ILE A 68 -1.26 7.06 -9.03
N GLY A 69 -2.57 7.24 -8.88
CA GLY A 69 -3.52 7.08 -9.98
C GLY A 69 -3.38 8.19 -11.03
N LYS A 70 -3.69 7.87 -12.29
CA LYS A 70 -3.83 8.88 -13.37
C LYS A 70 -5.32 9.16 -13.61
N ASP A 71 -5.66 10.40 -13.96
CA ASP A 71 -7.06 10.83 -14.17
C ASP A 71 -7.77 10.05 -15.29
N GLU A 72 -7.02 9.60 -16.29
CA GLU A 72 -7.51 8.83 -17.45
C GLU A 72 -7.58 7.31 -17.18
N GLY A 73 -7.25 6.91 -15.94
CA GLY A 73 -7.12 5.53 -15.49
C GLY A 73 -5.67 5.05 -15.43
N GLY A 74 -5.46 3.95 -14.70
CA GLY A 74 -4.15 3.37 -14.48
C GLY A 74 -3.36 4.15 -13.44
N GLY A 75 -2.05 3.97 -13.39
CA GLY A 75 -1.23 4.68 -12.42
C GLY A 75 0.22 4.24 -12.39
N THR A 76 0.97 4.90 -11.50
CA THR A 76 2.37 4.58 -11.24
C THR A 76 2.48 4.03 -9.83
N LEU A 77 3.00 2.81 -9.73
CA LEU A 77 3.39 2.20 -8.47
C LEU A 77 4.84 2.55 -8.18
N TYR A 78 5.08 3.05 -6.97
CA TYR A 78 6.40 3.20 -6.39
C TYR A 78 6.54 2.23 -5.23
N GLN A 79 7.66 1.54 -5.15
CA GLN A 79 7.99 0.66 -4.04
C GLN A 79 9.42 0.92 -3.58
N ASP A 80 9.56 1.34 -2.32
CA ASP A 80 10.84 1.51 -1.62
C ASP A 80 10.98 0.40 -0.58
N ALA A 81 12.10 -0.31 -0.56
CA ALA A 81 12.33 -1.34 0.44
C ALA A 81 13.73 -1.28 1.00
N VAL A 82 13.84 -1.53 2.30
CA VAL A 82 15.12 -1.60 3.02
C VAL A 82 15.12 -2.89 3.83
N LEU A 83 16.18 -3.68 3.65
CA LEU A 83 16.42 -4.89 4.43
C LEU A 83 17.85 -4.90 4.97
N HIS A 84 18.03 -5.53 6.13
CA HIS A 84 19.30 -5.62 6.83
C HIS A 84 19.73 -7.09 6.87
N LEU A 85 20.78 -7.43 6.13
CA LEU A 85 21.31 -8.79 6.07
C LEU A 85 22.49 -8.96 7.02
N ASN A 86 22.45 -10.00 7.85
CA ASN A 86 23.59 -10.40 8.65
C ASN A 86 24.51 -11.32 7.83
N ILE A 87 25.74 -10.89 7.61
CA ILE A 87 26.79 -11.63 6.91
C ILE A 87 28.02 -11.61 7.81
N LEU A 88 28.45 -12.80 8.29
CA LEU A 88 29.63 -12.94 9.15
C LEU A 88 29.60 -11.97 10.36
N GLU A 89 28.47 -11.94 11.07
CA GLU A 89 28.23 -11.10 12.26
C GLU A 89 28.18 -9.58 11.99
N LYS A 90 28.17 -9.17 10.72
CA LYS A 90 27.97 -7.77 10.32
C LYS A 90 26.67 -7.57 9.59
N THR A 91 25.98 -6.49 9.91
CA THR A 91 24.71 -6.13 9.28
C THR A 91 24.96 -5.16 8.13
N TYR A 92 24.46 -5.51 6.94
CA TYR A 92 24.55 -4.69 5.75
C TYR A 92 23.16 -4.32 5.23
N PRO A 93 22.92 -3.03 4.91
CA PRO A 93 21.67 -2.63 4.29
C PRO A 93 21.66 -3.06 2.82
N VAL A 94 20.48 -3.46 2.35
CA VAL A 94 20.14 -3.57 0.94
C VAL A 94 18.93 -2.70 0.71
N GLU A 95 19.08 -1.76 -0.22
CA GLU A 95 18.05 -0.81 -0.61
C GLU A 95 17.51 -1.22 -1.97
N MET A 96 16.20 -1.23 -2.10
CA MET A 96 15.51 -1.59 -3.35
C MET A 96 14.52 -0.50 -3.69
N TYR A 97 14.49 -0.13 -4.98
CA TYR A 97 13.55 0.80 -5.54
C TYR A 97 12.90 0.19 -6.77
N LEU A 98 11.58 0.29 -6.86
CA LEU A 98 10.81 -0.14 -8.01
C LEU A 98 9.84 0.98 -8.39
N GLN A 99 9.84 1.32 -9.67
CA GLN A 99 8.81 2.11 -10.31
C GLN A 99 8.16 1.26 -11.39
N ALA A 100 6.85 1.15 -11.38
CA ALA A 100 6.10 0.43 -12.41
C ALA A 100 4.92 1.27 -12.90
N GLU A 101 4.74 1.31 -14.22
CA GLU A 101 3.56 1.91 -14.83
C GLU A 101 2.53 0.83 -15.11
N LEU A 102 1.30 1.13 -14.72
CA LEU A 102 0.17 0.23 -14.79
C LEU A 102 -0.93 0.82 -15.66
N SER A 103 -1.52 -0.02 -16.50
CA SER A 103 -2.71 0.30 -17.29
C SER A 103 -3.95 0.49 -16.42
N ASN A 104 -5.06 0.91 -17.03
CA ASN A 104 -6.37 1.06 -16.37
C ASN A 104 -6.85 -0.24 -15.67
N GLY A 105 -6.48 -1.40 -16.21
CA GLY A 105 -6.76 -2.71 -15.64
C GLY A 105 -5.79 -3.14 -14.53
N SER A 106 -4.85 -2.29 -14.12
CA SER A 106 -3.71 -2.63 -13.23
C SER A 106 -2.70 -3.62 -13.84
N LEU A 107 -2.72 -3.81 -15.17
CA LEU A 107 -1.71 -4.63 -15.86
C LEU A 107 -0.39 -3.87 -15.95
N LEU A 108 0.72 -4.59 -15.83
CA LEU A 108 2.06 -4.04 -15.95
C LEU A 108 2.33 -3.62 -17.41
N GLU A 109 2.78 -2.38 -17.60
CA GLU A 109 3.20 -1.87 -18.91
C GLU A 109 4.72 -1.74 -18.98
N ASN A 110 5.32 -1.14 -17.95
CA ASN A 110 6.76 -0.99 -17.84
C ASN A 110 7.21 -0.98 -16.39
N PHE A 111 8.49 -1.27 -16.18
CA PHE A 111 9.11 -1.17 -14.87
C PHE A 111 10.57 -0.71 -14.95
N ARG A 112 11.02 -0.12 -13.84
CA ARG A 112 12.41 0.12 -13.50
C ARG A 112 12.64 -0.35 -12.08
N PHE A 113 13.60 -1.23 -11.92
CA PHE A 113 14.03 -1.78 -10.64
C PHE A 113 15.49 -1.45 -10.40
N SER A 114 15.83 -1.11 -9.17
CA SER A 114 17.22 -1.02 -8.72
C SER A 114 17.37 -1.63 -7.34
N LEU A 115 18.47 -2.32 -7.14
CA LEU A 115 18.91 -2.84 -5.85
C LEU A 115 20.34 -2.38 -5.63
N SER A 116 20.61 -1.79 -4.47
CA SER A 116 21.94 -1.37 -4.06
C SER A 116 22.29 -1.95 -2.70
N SER A 117 23.52 -2.43 -2.59
CA SER A 117 24.13 -2.88 -1.35
C SER A 117 25.63 -2.61 -1.40
N PRO A 118 26.35 -2.64 -0.27
CA PRO A 118 27.80 -2.39 -0.25
C PRO A 118 28.66 -3.28 -1.16
N PHE A 119 28.15 -4.43 -1.60
CA PHE A 119 28.90 -5.42 -2.37
C PHE A 119 28.27 -5.78 -3.71
N TYR A 120 27.08 -5.24 -4.01
CA TYR A 120 26.30 -5.64 -5.17
C TYR A 120 25.31 -4.54 -5.57
N GLU A 121 25.29 -4.21 -6.85
CA GLU A 121 24.32 -3.31 -7.47
C GLU A 121 23.64 -4.05 -8.62
N LEU A 122 22.34 -3.79 -8.78
CA LEU A 122 21.55 -4.31 -9.88
C LEU A 122 20.61 -3.23 -10.36
N HIS A 123 20.59 -3.00 -11.66
CA HIS A 123 19.63 -2.15 -12.34
C HIS A 123 18.91 -2.97 -13.39
N ALA A 124 17.59 -2.88 -13.41
CA ALA A 124 16.82 -3.56 -14.43
C ALA A 124 15.67 -2.70 -14.91
N ASN A 125 15.35 -2.83 -16.19
CA ASN A 125 14.23 -2.16 -16.81
C ASN A 125 13.56 -3.12 -17.77
N GLY A 126 12.25 -2.98 -17.92
CA GLY A 126 11.53 -3.79 -18.88
C GLY A 126 10.20 -3.20 -19.27
N ALA A 127 9.66 -3.74 -20.35
CA ALA A 127 8.36 -3.40 -20.90
C ALA A 127 7.61 -4.67 -21.24
N VAL A 128 6.29 -4.58 -21.14
CA VAL A 128 5.38 -5.65 -21.54
C VAL A 128 4.92 -5.39 -22.97
N HIS A 129 5.13 -6.36 -23.84
CA HIS A 129 4.62 -6.39 -25.20
C HIS A 129 3.68 -7.59 -25.31
N ASP A 130 2.38 -7.32 -25.39
CA ASP A 130 1.32 -8.33 -25.30
C ASP A 130 1.44 -9.19 -24.01
N ASN A 131 1.94 -10.41 -24.13
CA ASN A 131 2.16 -11.35 -23.03
C ASN A 131 3.64 -11.71 -22.85
N GLU A 132 4.55 -10.92 -23.43
CA GLU A 132 5.99 -11.04 -23.27
C GLU A 132 6.52 -9.91 -22.40
N VAL A 133 7.34 -10.25 -21.40
CA VAL A 133 8.09 -9.28 -20.61
C VAL A 133 9.51 -9.23 -21.14
N HIS A 134 9.84 -8.14 -21.83
CA HIS A 134 11.18 -7.87 -22.32
C HIS A 134 11.92 -7.06 -21.27
N PHE A 135 13.08 -7.54 -20.82
CA PHE A 135 13.85 -6.82 -19.81
C PHE A 135 15.35 -6.86 -20.08
N THR A 136 16.02 -5.82 -19.59
CA THR A 136 17.47 -5.75 -19.49
C THR A 136 17.84 -5.61 -18.02
N MET A 137 18.86 -6.32 -17.58
CA MET A 137 19.37 -6.32 -16.22
C MET A 137 20.89 -6.17 -16.25
N ASN A 138 21.40 -5.19 -15.52
CA ASN A 138 22.81 -4.91 -15.34
C ASN A 138 23.19 -5.17 -13.87
N THR A 139 24.20 -6.00 -13.64
CA THR A 139 24.68 -6.39 -12.29
C THR A 139 26.00 -5.71 -11.91
N GLY A 140 26.30 -4.56 -12.56
CA GLY A 140 27.55 -3.81 -12.45
C GLY A 140 28.71 -4.40 -13.26
N LYS A 141 28.68 -5.71 -13.55
CA LYS A 141 29.71 -6.39 -14.36
C LYS A 141 29.20 -6.78 -15.75
N ASP A 142 27.99 -7.31 -15.80
CA ASP A 142 27.40 -7.87 -17.00
C ASP A 142 26.02 -7.26 -17.21
N GLU A 143 25.68 -7.04 -18.48
CA GLU A 143 24.34 -6.69 -18.94
C GLU A 143 23.72 -7.90 -19.63
N VAL A 144 22.52 -8.28 -19.18
CA VAL A 144 21.76 -9.42 -19.68
C VAL A 144 20.41 -8.89 -20.16
N SER A 145 20.04 -9.22 -21.40
CA SER A 145 18.70 -9.01 -21.92
C SER A 145 18.02 -10.35 -22.13
N ASP A 146 16.77 -10.45 -21.71
CA ASP A 146 15.99 -11.68 -21.84
C ASP A 146 14.49 -11.36 -21.98
N VAL A 147 13.73 -12.39 -22.35
CA VAL A 147 12.28 -12.30 -22.57
C VAL A 147 11.58 -13.40 -21.79
N ILE A 148 10.58 -13.03 -21.00
CA ILE A 148 9.72 -13.98 -20.29
C ILE A 148 8.36 -14.04 -20.96
N GLN A 149 8.06 -15.20 -21.55
CA GLN A 149 6.76 -15.49 -22.14
C GLN A 149 5.76 -15.89 -21.06
N LEU A 150 4.60 -15.21 -21.05
CA LEU A 150 3.48 -15.50 -20.16
C LEU A 150 2.25 -15.91 -20.98
N ASN A 151 1.26 -16.48 -20.30
CA ASN A 151 0.00 -16.89 -20.95
C ASN A 151 -0.86 -15.66 -21.30
N GLU A 152 -0.80 -14.63 -20.47
CA GLU A 152 -1.61 -13.41 -20.52
C GLU A 152 -0.76 -12.22 -20.02
N PRO A 153 -1.16 -10.97 -20.34
CA PRO A 153 -0.49 -9.79 -19.82
C PRO A 153 -0.41 -9.81 -18.28
N PRO A 154 0.78 -9.64 -17.67
CA PRO A 154 0.95 -9.81 -16.23
C PRO A 154 0.44 -8.63 -15.41
N PHE A 155 -0.05 -8.94 -14.21
CA PHE A 155 -0.09 -8.00 -13.11
C PHE A 155 1.29 -7.90 -12.44
N ILE A 156 1.55 -6.79 -11.77
CA ILE A 156 2.73 -6.70 -10.90
C ILE A 156 2.50 -7.49 -9.61
N SER A 157 3.49 -8.30 -9.21
CA SER A 157 3.43 -9.12 -7.99
C SER A 157 3.51 -8.27 -6.73
N THR A 158 2.38 -7.71 -6.32
CA THR A 158 2.27 -6.91 -5.10
C THR A 158 1.12 -7.40 -4.24
N HIS A 159 1.05 -6.89 -3.01
CA HIS A 159 -0.08 -7.11 -2.11
C HIS A 159 -1.34 -6.33 -2.54
N MET A 160 -1.25 -5.44 -3.53
CA MET A 160 -2.38 -4.67 -4.04
C MET A 160 -3.23 -5.55 -4.95
N ARG A 161 -4.49 -5.78 -4.56
CA ARG A 161 -5.42 -6.66 -5.26
C ARG A 161 -6.68 -5.95 -5.77
N SER A 162 -6.55 -4.66 -6.08
CA SER A 162 -7.66 -3.83 -6.58
C SER A 162 -8.30 -4.41 -7.86
N TYR A 163 -7.52 -5.07 -8.71
CA TYR A 163 -8.01 -5.76 -9.91
C TYR A 163 -9.06 -6.86 -9.60
N LEU A 164 -9.06 -7.44 -8.40
CA LEU A 164 -10.08 -8.41 -8.01
C LEU A 164 -11.47 -7.77 -7.85
N LEU A 165 -11.54 -6.45 -7.64
CA LEU A 165 -12.81 -5.73 -7.53
C LEU A 165 -13.46 -5.45 -8.89
N GLN A 166 -12.74 -5.65 -9.99
CA GLN A 166 -13.26 -5.48 -11.35
C GLN A 166 -14.05 -6.69 -11.84
N ASN A 167 -13.91 -7.84 -11.18
CA ASN A 167 -14.61 -9.07 -11.54
C ASN A 167 -15.80 -9.28 -10.60
N ASP A 168 -16.93 -9.73 -11.13
CA ASP A 168 -18.08 -10.17 -10.34
C ASP A 168 -17.74 -11.50 -9.64
N LEU A 169 -16.96 -11.43 -8.57
CA LEU A 169 -16.44 -12.60 -7.86
C LEU A 169 -17.57 -13.46 -7.28
N ILE A 170 -17.66 -14.72 -7.71
CA ILE A 170 -18.61 -15.69 -7.14
C ILE A 170 -17.95 -16.44 -5.98
N LYS A 171 -18.70 -16.66 -4.90
CA LYS A 171 -18.22 -17.44 -3.75
C LYS A 171 -17.79 -18.86 -4.19
N GLY A 172 -16.53 -19.21 -3.90
CA GLY A 172 -15.96 -20.52 -4.18
C GLY A 172 -15.23 -20.63 -5.52
N GLU A 173 -15.25 -19.57 -6.33
CA GLU A 173 -14.52 -19.49 -7.59
C GLU A 173 -13.00 -19.39 -7.37
N LYS A 174 -12.22 -19.97 -8.28
CA LYS A 174 -10.76 -19.98 -8.24
C LYS A 174 -10.21 -19.34 -9.51
N PHE A 175 -9.39 -18.31 -9.33
CA PHE A 175 -8.75 -17.59 -10.43
C PHE A 175 -7.25 -17.90 -10.46
N LYS A 176 -6.70 -18.00 -11.67
CA LYS A 176 -5.25 -17.93 -11.91
C LYS A 176 -4.97 -16.52 -12.39
N ILE A 177 -4.07 -15.81 -11.71
CA ILE A 177 -3.71 -14.44 -12.05
C ILE A 177 -2.29 -14.48 -12.62
N PRO A 178 -2.09 -14.08 -13.89
CA PRO A 178 -0.75 -13.98 -14.45
C PRO A 178 0.01 -12.88 -13.72
N TYR A 179 1.25 -13.13 -13.31
CA TYR A 179 2.03 -12.11 -12.62
C TYR A 179 3.49 -12.06 -13.08
N PHE A 180 4.08 -10.89 -12.90
CA PHE A 180 5.52 -10.67 -13.01
C PHE A 180 6.05 -10.01 -11.75
N ASP A 181 7.18 -10.51 -11.24
CA ASP A 181 7.91 -9.97 -10.10
C ASP A 181 9.26 -9.39 -10.55
N PRO A 182 9.38 -8.05 -10.63
CA PRO A 182 10.63 -7.37 -10.96
C PRO A 182 11.77 -7.57 -9.94
N VAL A 183 11.49 -8.04 -8.72
CA VAL A 183 12.57 -8.28 -7.74
C VAL A 183 13.29 -9.58 -8.05
N THR A 184 12.55 -10.60 -8.47
CA THR A 184 13.09 -11.94 -8.78
C THR A 184 13.28 -12.19 -10.27
N MET A 185 12.86 -11.24 -11.14
CA MET A 185 12.84 -11.37 -12.60
C MET A 185 12.15 -12.66 -13.04
N SER A 186 10.98 -12.92 -12.45
CA SER A 186 10.22 -14.15 -12.69
C SER A 186 8.73 -13.89 -12.81
N GLY A 187 8.02 -14.75 -13.53
CA GLY A 187 6.58 -14.66 -13.72
C GLY A 187 5.94 -15.99 -14.06
N LYS A 188 4.63 -16.11 -13.85
CA LYS A 188 3.81 -17.30 -14.15
C LYS A 188 2.39 -16.91 -14.51
#